data_AF-A0A1C0Y511-F1
#
_entry.id   AF-A0A1C0Y511-F1
#
_cell.length_a   1.000
_cell.length_b   1.000
_cell.length_c   1.000
_cell.angle_alpha   90.00
_cell.angle_beta   90.00
_cell.angle_gamma   90.00
#
_symmetry.space_group_name_H-M   'P 1'
#
loop_
_entity.id
_entity.type
_entity.pdbx_description
1 polymer ?
#
loop_
_entity_poly.entity_id
_entity_poly.type
_entity_poly.pdbx_seq_one_letter_code
_entity_poly.pdbx_strand_id
1 'polypeptide(L)' 'MKKYHVTSHYSEKETFNMLIEAESIDQVIEEVQTMITSNNFYRNKFDDEAEVYFMGAVKYVKIKEEK' A
#
# COMPACT_ATOMS: atom_id res chain seq x y z
N MET A 1 13.11 1.83 -12.87
CA MET A 1 12.12 1.33 -11.89
C MET A 1 12.60 1.69 -10.50
N LYS A 2 11.67 2.04 -9.61
CA LYS A 2 11.91 2.40 -8.20
C LYS A 2 11.44 1.24 -7.32
N LYS A 3 12.01 1.13 -6.12
CA LYS A 3 11.60 0.13 -5.12
C LYS A 3 10.71 0.77 -4.08
N TYR A 4 9.64 0.07 -3.71
CA TYR A 4 8.71 0.53 -2.70
C TYR A 4 8.51 -0.54 -1.63
N HIS A 5 8.70 -0.15 -0.36
CA HIS A 5 8.37 -0.97 0.78
C HIS A 5 6.88 -0.79 1.11
N VAL A 6 6.15 -1.90 1.07
CA VAL A 6 4.70 -1.96 1.30
C VAL A 6 4.44 -2.73 2.58
N THR A 7 3.75 -2.09 3.53
CA THR A 7 3.40 -2.68 4.84
C THR A 7 1.88 -2.72 4.98
N SER A 8 1.31 -3.93 4.99
CA SER A 8 -0.13 -4.16 5.16
C SER A 8 -0.45 -4.43 6.63
N HIS A 9 -1.41 -3.70 7.19
CA HIS A 9 -1.86 -3.83 8.57
C HIS A 9 -3.25 -4.49 8.62
N TYR A 10 -3.32 -5.75 9.06
CA TYR A 10 -4.58 -6.47 9.24
C TYR A 10 -5.17 -6.23 10.64
N SER A 11 -4.31 -6.14 11.64
CA SER A 11 -4.66 -5.79 13.02
C SER A 11 -3.56 -4.90 13.61
N GLU A 12 -3.74 -4.41 14.84
CA GLU A 12 -2.69 -3.67 15.55
C GLU A 12 -1.42 -4.52 15.79
N LYS A 13 -1.54 -5.84 15.64
CA LYS A 13 -0.48 -6.82 15.95
C LYS A 13 0.01 -7.60 14.74
N GLU A 14 -0.71 -7.56 13.61
CA GLU A 14 -0.39 -8.36 12.42
C GLU A 14 -0.12 -7.47 11.22
N THR A 15 1.14 -7.52 10.79
CA THR A 15 1.65 -6.79 9.63
C THR A 15 2.31 -7.73 8.64
N PHE A 16 2.08 -7.51 7.35
CA PHE A 16 2.80 -8.18 6.27
C PHE A 16 3.64 -7.15 5.49
N ASN A 17 4.87 -7.51 5.15
CA ASN A 17 5.79 -6.65 4.41
C ASN A 17 6.04 -7.22 3.02
N MET A 18 6.05 -6.36 2.01
CA MET A 18 6.34 -6.69 0.62
C MET A 18 7.22 -5.61 0.01
N LEU A 19 8.11 -6.00 -0.90
CA LEU A 19 8.85 -5.09 -1.75
C LEU A 19 8.28 -5.15 -3.16
N ILE A 20 7.94 -4.00 -3.74
CA ILE A 20 7.38 -3.87 -5.09
C ILE A 20 8.29 -2.99 -5.93
N GLU A 21 8.63 -3.44 -7.14
CA GLU A 21 9.33 -2.63 -8.13
C GLU A 21 8.31 -2.01 -9.10
N ALA A 22 8.23 -0.68 -9.14
CA ALA A 22 7.25 0.05 -9.95
C ALA A 22 7.83 1.36 -10.49
N GLU A 23 7.17 1.96 -11.49
CA GLU A 23 7.57 3.26 -12.04
C GLU A 23 7.12 4.42 -11.15
N SER A 24 5.98 4.26 -10.47
CA SER A 24 5.37 5.30 -9.64
C SER A 24 4.64 4.70 -8.44
N ILE A 25 4.41 5.52 -7.41
CA ILE A 25 3.61 5.12 -6.25
C ILE A 25 2.14 4.84 -6.61
N ASP A 26 1.62 5.47 -7.68
CA ASP A 26 0.25 5.20 -8.15
C ASP A 26 0.12 3.78 -8.68
N GLN A 27 1.13 3.30 -9.40
CA GLN A 27 1.18 1.90 -9.86
C GLN A 27 1.18 0.94 -8.67
N VAL A 28 1.95 1.23 -7.62
CA VAL A 28 1.97 0.40 -6.40
C VAL A 28 0.60 0.39 -5.72
N ILE A 29 -0.09 1.54 -5.67
CA ILE A 29 -1.44 1.63 -5.10
C ILE A 29 -2.43 0.76 -5.90
N GLU A 30 -2.38 0.78 -7.23
CA GLU A 30 -3.22 -0.06 -8.11
C GLU A 30 -2.94 -1.56 -7.91
N GLU A 31 -1.67 -1.96 -7.79
CA GLU A 31 -1.29 -3.33 -7.48
C GLU A 31 -1.83 -3.78 -6.11
N VAL A 32 -1.70 -2.94 -5.08
CA VAL A 32 -2.22 -3.22 -3.73
C VAL A 32 -3.75 -3.32 -3.74
N GLN A 33 -4.45 -2.45 -4.46
CA GLN A 33 -5.91 -2.53 -4.62
C GLN A 33 -6.34 -3.86 -5.24
N THR A 34 -5.62 -4.29 -6.28
CA THR A 34 -5.89 -5.56 -6.97
C THR A 34 -5.68 -6.73 -6.03
N MET A 35 -4.61 -6.72 -5.23
CA MET A 35 -4.34 -7.78 -4.24
C MET A 35 -5.40 -7.86 -3.14
N ILE A 36 -5.90 -6.72 -2.64
CA ILE A 36 -6.88 -6.67 -1.54
C ILE A 36 -8.33 -6.84 -2.06
N THR A 37 -8.53 -6.82 -3.39
CA THR A 37 -9.82 -6.99 -4.06
C THR A 37 -10.91 -6.06 -3.49
N SER A 38 -10.54 -4.81 -3.19
CA SER A 38 -11.44 -3.84 -2.57
C SER A 38 -11.71 -2.65 -3.48
N ASN A 39 -12.99 -2.41 -3.74
CA ASN A 39 -13.46 -1.26 -4.52
C ASN A 39 -13.74 -0.01 -3.66
N ASN A 40 -13.71 -0.14 -2.34
CA ASN A 40 -13.98 0.95 -1.39
C ASN A 40 -12.74 1.18 -0.51
N PHE A 41 -11.96 2.20 -0.85
CA PHE A 41 -10.80 2.61 -0.09
C PHE A 41 -10.68 4.14 -0.08
N TYR A 42 -10.02 4.64 0.96
CA TYR A 42 -9.54 6.01 1.03
C TYR A 42 -8.02 6.01 0.93
N ARG A 43 -7.41 6.98 0.25
CA ARG A 43 -5.95 7.08 0.17
C ARG A 43 -5.48 8.49 0.52
N ASN A 44 -4.40 8.56 1.29
CA ASN A 44 -3.61 9.75 1.53
C ASN A 44 -2.26 9.58 0.82
N LYS A 45 -1.82 10.57 0.05
CA LYS A 45 -0.64 10.47 -0.82
C LYS A 45 0.27 11.67 -0.62
N PHE A 46 1.56 11.38 -0.49
CA PHE A 46 2.69 12.32 -0.43
C PHE A 46 3.65 12.03 -1.60
N ASP A 47 4.73 12.79 -1.70
CA ASP A 47 5.68 12.68 -2.82
C ASP A 47 6.38 11.31 -2.88
N ASP A 48 6.72 10.73 -1.72
CA ASP A 48 7.46 9.47 -1.59
C ASP A 48 6.73 8.42 -0.72
N GLU A 49 5.55 8.74 -0.18
CA GLU A 49 4.78 7.87 0.71
C GLU A 49 3.28 7.89 0.37
N ALA A 50 2.59 6.78 0.64
CA ALA A 50 1.14 6.72 0.56
C ALA A 50 0.55 5.81 1.65
N GLU A 51 -0.64 6.14 2.10
CA GLU A 51 -1.44 5.31 3.01
C GLU A 51 -2.79 5.03 2.36
N VAL A 52 -3.15 3.74 2.25
CA VAL A 52 -4.40 3.29 1.64
C VAL A 52 -5.21 2.53 2.68
N TYR A 53 -6.39 3.04 3.02
CA TYR A 53 -7.30 2.51 4.04
C TYR A 53 -8.42 1.73 3.38
N PHE A 54 -8.66 0.50 3.83
CA PHE A 54 -9.65 -0.41 3.24
C PHE A 54 -10.82 -0.64 4.19
N MET A 55 -12.03 -0.78 3.65
CA MET A 55 -13.21 -1.18 4.42
C MET A 55 -13.32 -2.71 4.48
N GLY A 56 -12.33 -3.39 5.07
CA GLY A 56 -12.26 -4.86 5.08
C GLY A 56 -11.35 -5.44 6.18
N ALA A 57 -10.85 -6.66 5.95
CA ALA A 57 -9.94 -7.34 6.89
C ALA A 57 -8.57 -6.66 7.01
N VAL A 58 -8.11 -6.00 5.94
CA VAL A 58 -6.97 -5.09 5.99
C VAL A 58 -7.50 -3.73 6.47
N LYS A 59 -6.90 -3.17 7.53
CA LYS A 59 -7.24 -1.81 7.99
C LYS A 59 -6.64 -0.76 7.08
N TYR A 60 -5.33 -0.85 6.84
CA TYR A 60 -4.63 0.04 5.93
C TYR A 60 -3.32 -0.57 5.43
N VAL A 61 -2.77 0.00 4.36
CA VAL A 61 -1.47 -0.31 3.78
C VAL A 61 -0.66 0.97 3.71
N LYS A 62 0.58 0.92 4.20
CA LYS A 62 1.57 1.99 4.04
C LYS A 62 2.54 1.63 2.92
N ILE A 63 2.83 2.59 2.04
CA ILE A 63 3.74 2.46 0.90
C ILE A 63 4.81 3.54 1.04
N LYS A 64 6.07 3.18 0.87
CA LYS A 64 7.21 4.10 0.95
C LYS A 64 8.27 3.79 -0.11
N GLU A 65 8.68 4.79 -0.89
CA GLU A 65 9.80 4.66 -1.84
C GLU A 65 11.13 4.49 -1.10
N GLU A 66 11.95 3.52 -1.52
CA GLU A 66 13.32 3.36 -1.05
C GLU A 66 14.26 4.35 -1.77
N LYS A 67 15.18 4.97 -1.01
CA LYS A 67 16.20 5.90 -1.53
C LYS A 67 17.52 5.21 -1.80
#